data_AF-A0A7S1YSZ6-F1
#
_entry.id   AF-A0A7S1YSZ6-F1
#
_cell.length_a   1.000
_cell.length_b   1.000
_cell.length_c   1.000
_cell.angle_alpha   90.00
_cell.angle_beta   90.00
_cell.angle_gamma   90.00
#
_symmetry.space_group_name_H-M   'P 1'
#
loop_
_entity.id
_entity.type
_entity.pdbx_description
1 polymer ?
#
loop_
_entity_poly.entity_id
_entity_poly.type
_entity_poly.pdbx_seq_one_letter_code
_entity_poly.pdbx_strand_id
1 'polypeptide(L)'
;KGYSDAPPPSEAAASGNGGGGGSDGAKSRIPRLRFVVPPHATPALRSLLRVDDDGRPLPETSALDDSRPGDVVEVCPEGMMLVQDVASLVEECGGAALVVDYGEEGTGDTLRAFRRHGAAHALGSPGRVDVTADVDFRALREAVNS
;
A
#
# COMPACT_ATOMS: atom_id res chain seq x y z
N LYS A 1 23.42 15.97 -3.85
CA LYS A 1 22.96 15.87 -5.27
C LYS A 1 21.46 15.69 -5.21
N GLY A 2 20.71 16.60 -5.83
CA GLY A 2 19.32 16.92 -5.50
C GLY A 2 18.34 15.76 -5.62
N TYR A 3 17.45 15.67 -4.63
CA TYR A 3 16.21 14.92 -4.74
C TYR A 3 15.31 15.68 -5.72
N SER A 4 14.83 15.00 -6.76
CA SER A 4 13.83 15.54 -7.65
C SER A 4 12.50 15.64 -6.92
N ASP A 5 11.83 16.79 -6.99
CA ASP A 5 10.47 17.08 -6.52
C ASP A 5 9.38 16.30 -7.29
N ALA A 6 9.58 15.01 -7.55
CA ALA A 6 8.54 14.19 -8.14
C ALA A 6 7.53 13.82 -7.04
N PRO A 7 6.24 14.18 -7.18
CA PRO A 7 5.22 13.80 -6.22
C PRO A 7 5.07 12.26 -6.19
N PRO A 8 4.71 11.66 -5.04
CA PRO A 8 4.48 10.22 -4.95
C PRO A 8 3.40 9.77 -5.94
N PRO A 9 3.39 8.51 -6.42
CA PRO A 9 2.46 8.02 -7.44
C PRO A 9 0.99 8.28 -7.10
N SER A 10 0.63 8.22 -5.81
CA SER A 10 -0.70 8.55 -5.29
C SER A 10 -1.11 10.02 -5.52
N GLU A 11 -0.15 10.94 -5.63
CA GLU A 11 -0.34 12.36 -5.96
C GLU A 11 -0.07 12.69 -7.44
N ALA A 12 0.75 11.88 -8.13
CA ALA A 12 1.20 12.13 -9.50
C ALA A 12 0.08 12.08 -10.56
N ALA A 13 -1.06 11.47 -10.25
CA ALA A 13 -2.23 11.47 -11.14
C ALA A 13 -2.88 12.85 -11.35
N ALA A 14 -2.42 13.90 -10.65
CA ALA A 14 -2.92 15.27 -10.84
C ALA A 14 -2.22 16.03 -12.00
N SER A 15 -1.14 15.52 -12.59
CA SER A 15 -0.39 16.25 -13.63
C SER A 15 -0.02 15.37 -14.83
N GLY A 16 -0.91 15.33 -15.82
CA GLY A 16 -0.62 14.81 -17.16
C GLY A 16 -1.01 15.84 -18.22
N ASN A 17 -0.02 16.49 -18.83
CA ASN A 17 -0.20 17.32 -20.03
C ASN A 17 0.22 16.52 -21.27
N GLY A 18 -0.67 16.41 -22.25
CA GLY A 18 -0.45 15.73 -23.52
C GLY A 18 -1.68 15.91 -24.42
N GLY A 19 -1.58 16.80 -25.41
CA GLY A 19 -2.72 17.41 -26.10
C GLY A 19 -3.34 16.61 -27.26
N GLY A 20 -4.55 17.04 -27.66
CA GLY A 20 -5.08 16.89 -29.02
C GLY A 20 -6.52 16.42 -29.16
N GLY A 21 -7.49 17.35 -29.07
CA GLY A 21 -8.72 17.31 -29.87
C GLY A 21 -9.97 16.67 -29.24
N GLY A 22 -10.89 17.52 -28.75
CA GLY A 22 -12.27 17.13 -28.43
C GLY A 22 -12.84 17.94 -27.27
N SER A 23 -13.73 18.87 -27.57
CA SER A 23 -14.40 19.75 -26.61
C SER A 23 -15.23 18.97 -25.58
N ASP A 24 -14.81 19.02 -24.32
CA ASP A 24 -15.71 19.13 -23.18
C ASP A 24 -14.92 19.59 -21.95
N GLY A 25 -15.35 20.72 -21.37
CA GLY A 25 -14.71 21.36 -20.23
C GLY A 25 -14.87 20.56 -18.94
N ALA A 26 -14.18 19.43 -18.82
CA ALA A 26 -14.05 18.70 -17.57
C ALA A 26 -13.03 19.43 -16.68
N LYS A 27 -13.49 20.45 -15.95
CA LYS A 27 -12.73 21.02 -14.82
C LYS A 27 -12.26 19.86 -13.96
N SER A 28 -10.94 19.70 -13.80
CA SER A 28 -10.33 18.76 -12.85
C SER A 28 -11.00 18.97 -11.49
N ARG A 29 -11.92 18.07 -11.13
CA ARG A 29 -12.62 18.15 -9.85
C ARG A 29 -11.63 17.68 -8.80
N ILE A 30 -11.22 18.61 -7.94
CA ILE A 30 -10.47 18.29 -6.72
C ILE A 30 -11.18 17.11 -6.02
N PRO A 31 -10.47 16.02 -5.68
CA PRO A 31 -11.05 14.89 -4.97
C PRO A 31 -11.73 15.39 -3.68
N ARG A 32 -12.95 14.90 -3.41
CA ARG A 32 -13.67 15.27 -2.17
C ARG A 32 -13.01 14.70 -0.90
N LEU A 33 -12.10 13.74 -1.08
CA LEU A 33 -11.36 13.04 -0.04
C LEU A 33 -9.87 13.26 -0.27
N ARG A 34 -9.09 13.25 0.81
CA ARG A 34 -7.63 13.41 0.79
C ARG A 34 -7.01 12.48 1.82
N PHE A 35 -5.77 12.05 1.56
CA PHE A 35 -4.96 11.39 2.57
C PHE A 35 -4.60 12.38 3.69
N VAL A 36 -4.55 11.89 4.92
CA VAL A 36 -4.16 12.65 6.11
C VAL A 36 -3.28 11.78 6.99
N VAL A 37 -2.31 12.42 7.65
CA VAL A 37 -1.45 11.76 8.62
C VAL A 37 -2.04 11.99 10.01
N PRO A 38 -2.27 10.94 10.83
CA PRO A 38 -2.71 11.10 12.20
C PRO A 38 -1.63 11.80 13.03
N PRO A 39 -2.00 12.60 14.05
CA PRO A 39 -1.02 13.33 14.86
C PRO A 39 -0.16 12.43 15.75
N HIS A 40 -0.59 11.18 15.99
CA HIS A 40 0.07 10.20 16.85
C HIS A 40 -0.04 8.80 16.27
N ALA A 41 0.79 7.87 16.75
CA ALA A 41 0.72 6.46 16.40
C ALA A 41 -0.66 5.89 16.73
N THR A 42 -1.31 5.27 15.75
CA THR A 42 -2.61 4.62 15.96
C THR A 42 -2.42 3.27 16.66
N PRO A 43 -3.45 2.74 17.35
CA PRO A 43 -3.39 1.38 17.87
C PRO A 43 -3.04 0.33 16.80
N ALA A 44 -3.54 0.50 15.57
CA ALA A 44 -3.21 -0.38 14.45
C ALA A 44 -1.72 -0.32 14.13
N LEU A 45 -1.11 0.87 14.08
CA LEU A 45 0.33 1.02 13.83
C LEU A 45 1.15 0.31 14.93
N ARG A 46 0.81 0.54 16.21
CA ARG A 46 1.49 -0.10 17.35
C ARG A 46 1.37 -1.62 17.34
N SER A 47 0.21 -2.15 16.94
CA SER A 47 -0.01 -3.60 16.90
C SER A 47 0.63 -4.27 15.70
N LEU A 48 0.48 -3.70 14.51
CA LEU A 48 0.89 -4.31 13.24
C LEU A 48 2.37 -4.11 12.94
N LEU A 49 2.90 -2.91 13.23
CA LEU A 49 4.29 -2.55 12.97
C LEU A 49 5.12 -2.45 14.25
N ARG A 50 4.59 -2.89 15.40
CA ARG A 50 5.32 -2.97 16.68
C ARG A 50 6.09 -1.68 17.01
N VAL A 51 5.40 -0.54 16.93
CA VAL A 51 5.98 0.77 17.27
C VAL A 51 5.55 1.27 18.65
N ASP A 52 6.32 2.20 19.21
CA ASP A 52 5.97 2.95 20.43
C ASP A 52 4.86 4.01 20.18
N ASP A 53 4.49 4.77 21.22
CA ASP A 53 3.46 5.81 21.15
C ASP A 53 3.83 6.98 20.22
N ASP A 54 5.13 7.17 19.99
CA ASP A 54 5.69 8.19 19.08
C ASP A 54 5.87 7.65 17.65
N GLY A 55 5.53 6.38 17.40
CA GLY A 55 5.68 5.72 16.10
C GLY A 55 7.10 5.24 15.80
N ARG A 56 7.96 5.13 16.82
CA ARG A 56 9.32 4.58 16.65
C ARG A 56 9.30 3.06 16.71
N PRO A 57 10.01 2.34 15.82
CA PRO A 57 10.11 0.89 15.86
C PRO A 57 10.65 0.40 17.22
N LEU A 58 10.02 -0.63 17.80
CA LEU A 58 10.59 -1.33 18.94
C LEU A 58 11.82 -2.15 18.51
N PRO A 59 12.78 -2.46 19.40
CA PRO A 59 14.02 -3.14 19.04
C PRO A 59 13.85 -4.48 18.31
N GLU A 60 12.75 -5.18 18.55
CA GLU A 60 12.39 -6.44 17.88
C GLU A 60 11.74 -6.27 16.49
N THR A 61 11.58 -5.05 15.98
CA THR A 61 10.81 -4.74 14.77
C THR A 61 11.67 -4.71 13.51
N SER A 62 11.89 -5.86 12.88
CA SER A 62 12.68 -5.96 11.64
C SER A 62 11.98 -5.43 10.38
N ALA A 63 10.67 -5.17 10.44
CA ALA A 63 9.86 -4.70 9.32
C ALA A 63 10.17 -3.24 8.92
N LEU A 64 10.83 -2.48 9.80
CA LEU A 64 11.09 -1.04 9.62
C LEU A 64 12.59 -0.68 9.63
N ASP A 65 13.49 -1.67 9.69
CA ASP A 65 14.94 -1.44 9.85
C ASP A 65 15.54 -0.60 8.71
N ASP A 66 15.03 -0.75 7.49
CA ASP A 66 15.50 -0.02 6.30
C ASP A 66 14.71 1.26 6.01
N SER A 67 13.65 1.54 6.78
CA SER A 67 12.72 2.63 6.54
C SER A 67 13.24 3.97 7.04
N ARG A 68 12.96 5.04 6.29
CA ARG A 68 13.33 6.42 6.63
C ARG A 68 12.08 7.27 6.86
N PRO A 69 12.19 8.39 7.61
CA PRO A 69 11.11 9.36 7.71
C PRO A 69 10.66 9.83 6.32
N GLY A 70 9.38 9.67 6.01
CA GLY A 70 8.78 9.99 4.72
C GLY A 70 8.54 8.79 3.81
N ASP A 71 9.13 7.62 4.12
CA ASP A 71 8.81 6.39 3.41
C ASP A 71 7.37 5.93 3.72
N VAL A 72 6.76 5.27 2.73
CA VAL A 72 5.43 4.67 2.86
C VAL A 72 5.59 3.17 3.08
N VAL A 73 4.91 2.67 4.10
CA VAL A 73 4.84 1.24 4.43
C VAL A 73 3.39 0.81 4.32
N GLU A 74 3.14 -0.17 3.48
CA GLU A 74 1.81 -0.76 3.28
C GLU A 74 1.75 -2.10 4.02
N VAL A 75 0.66 -2.34 4.76
CA VAL A 75 0.48 -3.56 5.55
C VAL A 75 -0.90 -4.12 5.26
N CYS A 76 -0.98 -5.43 5.01
CA CYS A 76 -2.23 -6.16 4.78
C CYS A 76 -2.45 -7.24 5.86
N PRO A 77 -3.02 -6.88 7.03
CA PRO A 77 -3.26 -7.83 8.11
C PRO A 77 -4.15 -9.00 7.69
N GLU A 78 -5.12 -8.74 6.82
CA GLU A 78 -6.05 -9.76 6.32
C GLU A 78 -5.33 -10.79 5.45
N GLY A 79 -4.38 -10.35 4.60
CA GLY A 79 -3.53 -11.26 3.82
C GLY A 79 -2.62 -12.11 4.71
N MET A 80 -2.07 -11.52 5.78
CA MET A 80 -1.26 -12.26 6.76
C MET A 80 -2.08 -13.31 7.50
N MET A 81 -3.30 -12.98 7.93
CA MET A 81 -4.20 -13.96 8.57
C MET A 81 -4.61 -15.07 7.61
N LEU A 82 -4.93 -14.73 6.35
CA LEU A 82 -5.31 -15.70 5.34
C LEU A 82 -4.19 -16.73 5.08
N VAL A 83 -2.94 -16.28 4.98
CA VAL A 83 -1.83 -17.21 4.73
C VAL A 83 -1.53 -18.09 5.95
N GLN A 84 -1.80 -17.60 7.16
CA GLN A 84 -1.74 -18.41 8.39
C GLN A 84 -2.81 -19.51 8.38
N ASP A 85 -4.06 -19.18 8.05
CA ASP A 85 -5.13 -20.17 7.94
C ASP A 85 -4.80 -21.26 6.89
N VAL A 86 -4.24 -20.84 5.75
CA VAL A 86 -3.77 -21.77 4.71
C VAL A 86 -2.62 -22.63 5.21
N ALA A 87 -1.67 -22.06 5.95
CA ALA A 87 -0.54 -22.80 6.52
C ALA A 87 -1.02 -23.87 7.52
N SER A 88 -1.95 -23.52 8.42
CA SER A 88 -2.55 -24.47 9.37
C SER A 88 -3.24 -25.62 8.64
N LEU A 89 -3.98 -25.33 7.56
CA LEU A 89 -4.63 -26.37 6.76
C LEU A 89 -3.61 -27.33 6.12
N VAL A 90 -2.51 -26.78 5.58
CA VAL A 90 -1.43 -27.59 4.98
C VAL A 90 -0.70 -28.41 6.03
N GLU A 91 -0.50 -27.90 7.24
CA GLU A 91 0.11 -28.63 8.36
C GLU A 91 -0.79 -29.79 8.82
N GLU A 92 -2.09 -29.55 8.97
CA GLU A 92 -3.05 -30.55 9.43
C GLU A 92 -3.34 -31.64 8.38
N CYS A 93 -3.49 -31.25 7.11
CA CYS A 93 -3.94 -32.16 6.05
C CYS A 93 -2.80 -32.67 5.16
N GLY A 94 -1.61 -32.07 5.24
CA GLY A 94 -0.53 -32.24 4.28
C GLY A 94 -0.79 -31.49 2.96
N GLY A 95 0.26 -31.32 2.16
CA GLY A 95 0.19 -30.71 0.83
C GLY A 95 1.10 -29.49 0.69
N ALA A 96 0.73 -28.59 -0.21
CA ALA A 96 1.42 -27.32 -0.45
C ALA A 96 0.45 -26.27 -0.97
N ALA A 97 0.75 -24.99 -0.71
CA ALA A 97 0.05 -23.84 -1.26
C ALA A 97 0.99 -23.04 -2.18
N LEU A 98 0.43 -22.45 -3.23
CA LEU A 98 1.14 -21.54 -4.14
C LEU A 98 0.34 -20.22 -4.23
N VAL A 99 0.96 -19.13 -3.75
CA VAL A 99 0.42 -17.77 -3.86
C VAL A 99 1.09 -17.10 -5.05
N VAL A 100 0.29 -16.57 -5.98
CA VAL A 100 0.77 -15.89 -7.19
C VAL A 100 0.10 -14.53 -7.28
N ASP A 101 0.91 -13.47 -7.22
CA ASP A 101 0.50 -12.10 -7.46
C ASP A 101 1.72 -11.27 -7.88
N TYR A 102 1.53 -9.97 -8.14
CA TYR A 102 2.61 -9.03 -8.34
C TYR A 102 2.90 -8.24 -7.05
N GLY A 103 4.19 -8.05 -6.79
CA GLY A 103 4.67 -7.24 -5.68
C GLY A 103 6.16 -7.44 -5.43
N GLU A 104 6.73 -6.56 -4.61
CA GLU A 104 8.13 -6.58 -4.20
C GLU A 104 8.22 -6.61 -2.66
N GLU A 105 9.35 -7.08 -2.11
CA GLU A 105 9.60 -7.04 -0.66
C GLU A 105 10.07 -5.62 -0.27
N GLY A 106 9.44 -4.98 0.73
CA GLY A 106 9.93 -3.72 1.32
C GLY A 106 8.94 -2.56 1.30
N THR A 107 9.49 -1.33 1.26
CA THR A 107 8.72 -0.08 1.36
C THR A 107 8.36 0.50 -0.01
N GLY A 108 7.16 1.06 -0.14
CA GLY A 108 6.67 1.65 -1.39
C GLY A 108 5.23 2.17 -1.29
N ASP A 109 4.96 3.25 -2.02
CA ASP A 109 3.59 3.73 -2.30
C ASP A 109 3.08 3.01 -3.56
N THR A 110 2.37 1.90 -3.36
CA THR A 110 1.95 0.99 -4.43
C THR A 110 0.43 1.00 -4.64
N LEU A 111 -0.31 1.69 -3.77
CA LEU A 111 -1.74 1.93 -3.91
C LEU A 111 -2.05 2.67 -5.22
N ARG A 112 -2.59 1.93 -6.18
CA ARG A 112 -2.95 2.42 -7.51
C ARG A 112 -4.45 2.25 -7.73
N ALA A 113 -4.98 3.01 -8.70
CA ALA A 113 -6.33 2.79 -9.17
C ALA A 113 -6.46 2.91 -10.68
N PHE A 114 -7.39 2.16 -11.25
CA PHE A 114 -7.66 2.11 -12.68
C PHE A 114 -9.14 2.27 -12.97
N ARG A 115 -9.45 2.93 -14.09
CA ARG A 115 -10.81 3.06 -14.60
C ARG A 115 -10.81 3.21 -16.11
N ARG A 116 -11.63 2.42 -16.80
CA ARG A 116 -11.73 2.45 -18.28
C ARG A 116 -10.35 2.34 -18.95
N HIS A 117 -9.53 1.40 -18.50
CA HIS A 117 -8.16 1.14 -19.01
C HIS A 117 -7.18 2.32 -18.89
N GLY A 118 -7.45 3.30 -18.02
CA GLY A 118 -6.53 4.37 -17.69
C GLY A 118 -6.25 4.44 -16.19
N ALA A 119 -5.10 5.02 -15.83
CA ALA A 119 -4.79 5.36 -14.45
C ALA A 119 -5.85 6.34 -13.90
N ALA A 120 -6.20 6.16 -12.63
CA ALA A 120 -7.13 7.01 -11.91
C ALA A 120 -6.59 7.30 -10.51
N HIS A 121 -7.04 8.40 -9.91
CA HIS A 121 -6.75 8.68 -8.51
C HIS A 121 -7.61 7.78 -7.62
N ALA A 122 -7.01 7.08 -6.65
CA ALA A 122 -7.71 6.11 -5.78
C ALA A 122 -8.91 6.73 -5.05
N LEU A 123 -8.78 7.98 -4.59
CA LEU A 123 -9.86 8.72 -3.92
C LEU A 123 -10.77 9.54 -4.86
N GLY A 124 -10.54 9.49 -6.18
CA GLY A 124 -11.22 10.37 -7.14
C GLY A 124 -12.68 10.01 -7.39
N SER A 125 -13.03 8.71 -7.35
CA SER A 125 -14.40 8.23 -7.50
C SER A 125 -14.59 6.90 -6.76
N PRO A 126 -14.65 6.91 -5.41
CA PRO A 126 -14.77 5.70 -4.60
C PRO A 126 -15.95 4.82 -5.04
N GLY A 127 -15.72 3.50 -5.07
CA GLY A 127 -16.69 2.51 -5.56
C GLY A 127 -16.87 2.47 -7.08
N ARG A 128 -16.12 3.29 -7.85
CA ARG A 128 -16.19 3.34 -9.33
C ARG A 128 -14.83 3.18 -10.00
N VAL A 129 -13.78 2.97 -9.22
CA VAL A 129 -12.42 2.68 -9.66
C VAL A 129 -12.03 1.32 -9.11
N ASP A 130 -11.23 0.60 -9.87
CA ASP A 130 -10.55 -0.61 -9.42
C ASP A 130 -9.30 -0.19 -8.63
N VAL A 131 -9.10 -0.73 -7.43
CA VAL A 131 -8.02 -0.34 -6.52
C VAL A 131 -7.13 -1.55 -6.28
N THR A 132 -5.82 -1.34 -6.34
CA THR A 132 -4.84 -2.41 -6.14
C THR A 132 -3.60 -1.91 -5.42
N ALA A 133 -2.88 -2.82 -4.79
CA ALA A 133 -1.58 -2.61 -4.16
C ALA A 133 -0.70 -3.84 -4.44
N ASP A 134 0.61 -3.66 -4.39
CA ASP A 134 1.57 -4.75 -4.50
C ASP A 134 1.47 -5.67 -3.26
N VAL A 135 1.70 -6.96 -3.47
CA VAL A 135 1.75 -7.94 -2.38
C VAL A 135 3.12 -7.93 -1.72
N ASP A 136 3.15 -7.71 -0.40
CA ASP A 136 4.34 -7.90 0.42
C ASP A 136 4.56 -9.39 0.72
N PHE A 137 5.33 -10.06 -0.14
CA PHE A 137 5.68 -11.48 0.03
C PHE A 137 6.57 -11.76 1.25
N ARG A 138 7.32 -10.77 1.75
CA ARG A 138 8.10 -10.92 2.98
C ARG A 138 7.18 -11.02 4.17
N ALA A 139 6.18 -10.14 4.28
CA ALA A 139 5.18 -10.18 5.35
C ALA A 139 4.38 -11.49 5.32
N LEU A 140 3.98 -11.98 4.14
CA LEU A 140 3.31 -13.28 4.02
C LEU A 140 4.21 -14.43 4.52
N ARG A 141 5.49 -14.43 4.14
CA ARG A 141 6.47 -15.44 4.60
C ARG A 141 6.68 -15.39 6.11
N GLU A 142 6.83 -14.21 6.68
CA GLU A 142 7.02 -14.03 8.13
C GLU A 142 5.79 -14.47 8.91
N ALA A 143 4.58 -14.22 8.40
CA ALA A 143 3.33 -14.67 9.02
C ALA A 143 3.18 -16.19 9.07
N VAL A 144 3.74 -16.92 8.10
CA VAL A 144 3.76 -18.39 8.10
C VAL A 144 4.78 -18.96 9.09
N ASN A 145 5.87 -18.25 9.35
CA ASN A 145 6.99 -18.70 10.20
C ASN A 145 6.85 -18.27 11.68
N SER A 146 5.77 -17.56 12.02
CA SER A 146 5.56 -16.95 13.35
C SER A 146 4.88 -17.88 14.35
#